data_AF-A0A383DCE2-F1
#
_entry.id   AF-A0A383DCE2-F1
#
_cell.length_a   1.000
_cell.length_b   1.000
_cell.length_c   1.000
_cell.angle_alpha   90.00
_cell.angle_beta   90.00
_cell.angle_gamma   90.00
#
_symmetry.space_group_name_H-M   'P 1'
#
loop_
_entity.id
_entity.type
_entity.pdbx_description
1 polymer ?
#
loop_
_entity_poly.entity_id
_entity_poly.type
_entity_poly.pdbx_seq_one_letter_code
_entity_poly.pdbx_strand_id
1 'polypeptide(L)'
;IDLHSAITPDVFKHRFKSYMKNIEPNEWVTGGNWDHEHWGGLLPTRQWIDEYTVDNPVLVSRVDGHMALANSKALEIAGINKHTSDPKGGVIVRDSKTGMPTGILKDNAIALVSVRIPENTVEKRNRILNTAMKHAASVGITQIHDMCSWKDLNTYRENKNSLTLRIFALPWYTNWKRLIQLVREDGYGDNYLRWSGIKAMVDGSLGSRTAWMYDPYLDDNTTSGLVRITDTIDFK
;
A
#
# COMPACT_ATOMS: atom_id res chain seq x y z
N ILE A 1 -11.55 0.37 -7.37
CA ILE A 1 -12.73 -0.16 -6.64
C ILE A 1 -12.86 0.53 -5.28
N ASP A 2 -14.05 0.99 -4.89
CA ASP A 2 -14.30 1.46 -3.51
C ASP A 2 -14.65 0.25 -2.64
N LEU A 3 -13.76 -0.17 -1.75
CA LEU A 3 -14.02 -1.21 -0.75
C LEU A 3 -14.11 -0.64 0.67
N HIS A 4 -13.86 0.65 0.86
CA HIS A 4 -13.88 1.30 2.18
C HIS A 4 -15.28 1.29 2.77
N SER A 5 -16.27 1.63 1.95
CA SER A 5 -17.67 1.64 2.39
C SER A 5 -18.36 0.26 2.32
N ALA A 6 -17.60 -0.83 2.11
CA ALA A 6 -18.14 -2.18 2.24
C ALA A 6 -18.21 -2.53 3.73
N ILE A 7 -19.43 -2.68 4.27
CA ILE A 7 -19.65 -2.92 5.70
C ILE A 7 -19.99 -4.38 6.03
N THR A 8 -20.07 -5.26 5.02
CA THR A 8 -20.24 -6.71 5.22
C THR A 8 -19.40 -7.50 4.22
N PRO A 9 -19.08 -8.77 4.51
CA PRO A 9 -18.41 -9.68 3.57
C PRO A 9 -19.14 -9.80 2.23
N ASP A 10 -20.47 -9.83 2.24
CA ASP A 10 -21.27 -9.94 1.03
C ASP A 10 -21.21 -8.68 0.17
N VAL A 11 -21.24 -7.50 0.79
CA VAL A 11 -21.04 -6.23 0.07
C VAL A 11 -19.63 -6.17 -0.52
N PHE A 12 -18.61 -6.60 0.22
CA PHE A 12 -17.23 -6.68 -0.27
C PHE A 12 -17.14 -7.55 -1.53
N LYS A 13 -17.64 -8.80 -1.46
CA LYS A 13 -17.64 -9.73 -2.60
C LYS A 13 -18.44 -9.19 -3.78
N HIS A 14 -19.61 -8.62 -3.52
CA HIS A 14 -20.47 -8.06 -4.56
C HIS A 14 -19.82 -6.89 -5.30
N ARG A 15 -19.16 -5.96 -4.59
CA ARG A 15 -18.47 -4.83 -5.21
C ARG A 15 -17.33 -5.28 -6.09
N PHE A 16 -16.59 -6.28 -5.64
CA PHE A 16 -15.54 -6.90 -6.43
C PHE A 16 -16.09 -7.51 -7.71
N LYS A 17 -17.11 -8.38 -7.60
CA LYS A 17 -17.79 -8.99 -8.77
C LYS A 17 -18.31 -7.93 -9.75
N SER A 18 -18.90 -6.84 -9.25
CA SER A 18 -19.42 -5.76 -10.09
C SER A 18 -18.30 -4.94 -10.74
N TYR A 19 -17.19 -4.69 -10.03
CA TYR A 19 -16.04 -3.96 -10.56
C TYR A 19 -15.35 -4.72 -11.69
N MET A 20 -15.16 -6.04 -11.53
CA MET A 20 -14.47 -6.89 -12.50
C MET A 20 -15.13 -6.97 -13.87
N LYS A 21 -16.42 -6.62 -13.99
CA LYS A 21 -17.11 -6.55 -15.30
C LYS A 21 -16.52 -5.51 -16.26
N ASN A 22 -15.75 -4.55 -15.75
CA ASN A 22 -15.19 -3.45 -16.52
C ASN A 22 -13.65 -3.47 -16.55
N ILE A 23 -13.05 -4.60 -16.20
CA ILE A 23 -11.59 -4.76 -16.13
C ILE A 23 -11.16 -5.72 -17.22
N GLU A 24 -10.19 -5.30 -18.03
CA GLU A 24 -9.65 -6.15 -19.08
C GLU A 24 -8.85 -7.31 -18.48
N PRO A 25 -8.84 -8.50 -19.11
CA PRO A 25 -8.02 -9.63 -18.64
C PRO A 25 -6.55 -9.25 -18.48
N ASN A 26 -5.89 -9.83 -17.47
CA ASN A 26 -4.48 -9.58 -17.09
C ASN A 26 -4.17 -8.19 -16.54
N GLU A 27 -5.14 -7.28 -16.43
CA GLU A 27 -4.94 -6.02 -15.72
C GLU A 27 -4.84 -6.25 -14.20
N TRP A 28 -3.86 -5.60 -13.57
CA TRP A 28 -3.71 -5.61 -12.12
C TRP A 28 -4.79 -4.78 -11.44
N VAL A 29 -5.50 -5.41 -10.50
CA VAL A 29 -6.50 -4.74 -9.67
C VAL A 29 -5.85 -4.33 -8.34
N THR A 30 -5.73 -3.03 -8.13
CA THR A 30 -5.07 -2.43 -6.97
C THR A 30 -5.96 -1.39 -6.27
N GLY A 31 -5.50 -0.85 -5.14
CA GLY A 31 -6.26 0.09 -4.32
C GLY A 31 -7.17 -0.63 -3.32
N GLY A 32 -8.44 -0.24 -3.22
CA GLY A 32 -9.44 -0.87 -2.37
C GLY A 32 -9.77 -0.07 -1.11
N ASN A 33 -8.80 0.07 -0.20
CA ASN A 33 -8.97 0.69 1.13
C ASN A 33 -10.04 -0.01 1.97
N TRP A 34 -10.08 -1.34 1.94
CA TRP A 34 -11.06 -2.11 2.71
C TRP A 34 -10.79 -2.05 4.21
N ASP A 35 -11.83 -2.28 5.02
CA ASP A 35 -11.69 -2.39 6.47
C ASP A 35 -12.58 -3.52 7.01
N HIS A 36 -11.93 -4.53 7.59
CA HIS A 36 -12.59 -5.69 8.16
C HIS A 36 -13.24 -5.42 9.52
N GLU A 37 -12.87 -4.32 10.18
CA GLU A 37 -13.47 -3.91 11.45
C GLU A 37 -14.95 -3.55 11.28
N HIS A 38 -15.36 -3.11 10.08
CA HIS A 38 -16.77 -2.86 9.78
C HIS A 38 -17.67 -4.10 9.89
N TRP A 39 -17.11 -5.30 9.81
CA TRP A 39 -17.87 -6.56 9.89
C TRP A 39 -17.36 -7.51 10.97
N GLY A 40 -16.80 -6.96 12.05
CA GLY A 40 -16.47 -7.73 13.25
C GLY A 40 -15.15 -8.48 13.17
N GLY A 41 -14.19 -7.98 12.39
CA GLY A 41 -12.80 -8.43 12.47
C GLY A 41 -12.44 -9.65 11.59
N LEU A 42 -13.41 -10.24 10.88
CA LEU A 42 -13.15 -11.38 9.99
C LEU A 42 -12.30 -10.94 8.80
N LEU A 43 -11.06 -11.42 8.68
CA LEU A 43 -10.24 -11.11 7.52
C LEU A 43 -10.81 -11.73 6.23
N PRO A 44 -10.82 -10.98 5.10
CA PRO A 44 -11.16 -11.56 3.82
C PRO A 44 -10.08 -12.54 3.39
N THR A 45 -10.43 -13.51 2.54
CA THR A 45 -9.47 -14.46 1.97
C THR A 45 -9.52 -14.42 0.44
N ARG A 46 -8.47 -14.94 -0.21
CA ARG A 46 -8.40 -15.05 -1.68
C ARG A 46 -9.62 -15.78 -2.25
N GLN A 47 -10.15 -16.78 -1.53
CA GLN A 47 -11.33 -17.53 -1.97
C GLN A 47 -12.59 -16.65 -2.06
N TRP A 48 -12.66 -15.52 -1.34
CA TRP A 48 -13.77 -14.59 -1.49
C TRP A 48 -13.78 -13.93 -2.87
N ILE A 49 -12.62 -13.81 -3.51
CA ILE A 49 -12.41 -13.06 -4.75
C ILE A 49 -11.96 -13.89 -5.95
N ASP A 50 -11.45 -15.11 -5.74
CA ASP A 50 -10.85 -15.94 -6.79
C ASP A 50 -11.82 -16.24 -7.94
N GLU A 51 -13.10 -16.54 -7.66
CA GLU A 51 -14.11 -16.94 -8.66
C GLU A 51 -14.27 -15.92 -9.80
N TYR A 52 -14.13 -14.62 -9.50
CA TYR A 52 -14.34 -13.54 -10.46
C TYR A 52 -13.06 -12.75 -10.77
N THR A 53 -11.89 -13.26 -10.38
CA THR A 53 -10.58 -12.63 -10.65
C THR A 53 -9.57 -13.60 -11.27
N VAL A 54 -10.06 -14.68 -11.90
CA VAL A 54 -9.23 -15.77 -12.45
C VAL A 54 -8.12 -15.26 -13.37
N ASP A 55 -8.46 -14.31 -14.26
CA ASP A 55 -7.54 -13.76 -15.26
C ASP A 55 -6.83 -12.48 -14.80
N ASN A 56 -7.13 -11.97 -13.60
CA ASN A 56 -6.65 -10.67 -13.13
C ASN A 56 -5.90 -10.81 -11.80
N PRO A 57 -4.61 -10.48 -11.74
CA PRO A 57 -3.92 -10.43 -10.46
C PRO A 57 -4.46 -9.27 -9.60
N VAL A 58 -4.76 -9.57 -8.34
CA VAL A 58 -5.33 -8.61 -7.38
C VAL A 58 -4.35 -8.41 -6.25
N LEU A 59 -4.11 -7.15 -5.88
CA LEU A 59 -3.49 -6.78 -4.60
C LEU A 59 -4.17 -5.51 -4.08
N VAL A 60 -5.17 -5.67 -3.21
CA VAL A 60 -5.92 -4.55 -2.63
C VAL A 60 -5.54 -4.30 -1.18
N SER A 61 -5.19 -3.05 -0.85
CA SER A 61 -4.73 -2.64 0.47
C SER A 61 -5.90 -2.43 1.43
N ARG A 62 -5.67 -2.79 2.70
CA ARG A 62 -6.47 -2.33 3.83
C ARG A 62 -6.31 -0.82 3.98
N VAL A 63 -7.32 -0.16 4.55
CA VAL A 63 -7.36 1.30 4.77
C VAL A 63 -6.11 1.89 5.44
N ASP A 64 -5.41 1.10 6.27
CA ASP A 64 -4.20 1.55 6.97
C ASP A 64 -2.90 1.34 6.18
N GLY A 65 -2.93 0.63 5.05
CA GLY A 65 -1.75 0.32 4.23
C GLY A 65 -0.80 -0.73 4.81
N HIS A 66 -1.11 -1.35 5.95
CA HIS A 66 -0.26 -2.35 6.62
C HIS A 66 -0.68 -3.79 6.38
N MET A 67 -1.77 -3.97 5.64
CA MET A 67 -2.26 -5.26 5.21
C MET A 67 -2.80 -5.17 3.78
N ALA A 68 -2.65 -6.22 3.00
CA ALA A 68 -3.25 -6.33 1.67
C ALA A 68 -3.84 -7.72 1.45
N LEU A 69 -4.88 -7.78 0.62
CA LEU A 69 -5.45 -9.03 0.10
C LEU A 69 -4.94 -9.27 -1.32
N ALA A 70 -4.24 -10.38 -1.50
CA ALA A 70 -3.81 -10.92 -2.79
C ALA A 70 -4.69 -12.12 -3.19
N ASN A 71 -5.11 -12.19 -4.45
CA ASN A 71 -5.80 -13.38 -4.96
C ASN A 71 -4.81 -14.50 -5.35
N SER A 72 -5.33 -15.66 -5.73
CA SER A 72 -4.50 -16.81 -6.15
C SER A 72 -3.54 -16.47 -7.29
N LYS A 73 -4.01 -15.71 -8.30
CA LYS A 73 -3.19 -15.31 -9.45
C LYS A 73 -2.01 -14.44 -9.04
N ALA A 74 -2.23 -13.46 -8.17
CA ALA A 74 -1.17 -12.59 -7.67
C ALA A 74 -0.14 -13.36 -6.81
N LEU A 75 -0.60 -14.30 -5.98
CA LEU A 75 0.29 -15.18 -5.21
C LEU A 75 1.12 -16.08 -6.11
N GLU A 76 0.53 -16.66 -7.16
CA GLU A 76 1.20 -17.47 -8.17
C GLU A 76 2.31 -16.69 -8.88
N ILE A 77 2.00 -15.48 -9.38
CA ILE A 77 2.99 -14.59 -10.03
C ILE A 77 4.15 -14.25 -9.07
N ALA A 78 3.87 -14.12 -7.78
CA ALA A 78 4.89 -13.87 -6.76
C ALA A 78 5.66 -15.12 -6.31
N GLY A 79 5.24 -16.33 -6.73
CA GLY A 79 5.81 -17.60 -6.28
C GLY A 79 5.51 -17.95 -4.83
N ILE A 80 4.46 -17.37 -4.24
CA ILE A 80 4.09 -17.57 -2.83
C ILE A 80 3.25 -18.85 -2.68
N ASN A 81 3.71 -19.76 -1.82
CA ASN A 81 3.04 -21.02 -1.52
C ASN A 81 3.17 -21.37 -0.03
N LYS A 82 2.69 -22.56 0.38
CA LYS A 82 2.71 -23.03 1.78
C LYS A 82 4.10 -23.11 2.42
N HIS A 83 5.16 -23.21 1.60
CA HIS A 83 6.55 -23.31 2.04
C HIS A 83 7.31 -21.98 1.98
N THR A 84 6.71 -20.92 1.43
CA THR A 84 7.34 -19.60 1.42
C THR A 84 7.45 -19.10 2.85
N SER A 85 8.64 -18.77 3.33
CA SER A 85 8.85 -18.20 4.67
C SER A 85 8.34 -16.75 4.75
N ASP A 86 8.00 -16.31 5.95
CA ASP A 86 7.70 -14.90 6.20
C ASP A 86 8.97 -14.04 6.07
N PRO A 87 8.92 -12.88 5.40
CA PRO A 87 10.06 -11.98 5.33
C PRO A 87 10.24 -11.25 6.68
N LYS A 88 11.46 -10.76 6.96
CA LYS A 88 11.70 -9.90 8.14
C LYS A 88 10.74 -8.70 8.11
N GLY A 89 10.04 -8.46 9.22
CA GLY A 89 9.08 -7.35 9.35
C GLY A 89 7.81 -7.52 8.51
N GLY A 90 7.43 -8.74 8.15
CA GLY A 90 6.20 -9.03 7.42
C GLY A 90 5.66 -10.42 7.74
N VAL A 91 4.38 -10.65 7.46
CA VAL A 91 3.71 -11.93 7.74
C VAL A 91 2.85 -12.33 6.55
N ILE A 92 2.93 -13.59 6.14
CA ILE A 92 1.98 -14.21 5.21
C ILE A 92 0.96 -14.97 6.06
N VAL A 93 -0.30 -14.51 6.10
CA VAL A 93 -1.32 -15.18 6.91
C VAL A 93 -1.72 -16.49 6.23
N ARG A 94 -1.59 -17.59 6.97
CA ARG A 94 -1.89 -18.94 6.48
C ARG A 94 -3.14 -19.49 7.15
N ASP A 95 -3.88 -20.29 6.40
CA ASP A 95 -4.99 -21.07 6.92
C ASP A 95 -4.46 -22.13 7.88
N SER A 96 -5.00 -22.20 9.10
CA SER A 96 -4.47 -23.06 10.15
C SER A 96 -4.64 -24.55 9.89
N LYS A 97 -5.60 -24.94 9.03
CA LYS A 97 -5.88 -26.34 8.70
C LYS A 97 -5.01 -26.85 7.57
N THR A 98 -4.77 -26.02 6.56
CA THR A 98 -4.11 -26.42 5.31
C THR A 98 -2.67 -25.90 5.19
N GLY A 99 -2.30 -24.89 5.97
CA GLY A 99 -1.03 -24.16 5.83
C GLY A 99 -0.93 -23.31 4.57
N MET A 100 -2.00 -23.24 3.77
CA MET A 100 -2.00 -22.46 2.53
C MET A 100 -2.12 -20.96 2.84
N PRO A 101 -1.43 -20.09 2.10
CA PRO A 101 -1.65 -18.65 2.19
C PRO A 101 -3.12 -18.29 1.95
N THR A 102 -3.68 -17.51 2.87
CA THR A 102 -5.07 -17.01 2.79
C THR A 102 -5.23 -15.90 1.75
N GLY A 103 -4.13 -15.31 1.28
CA GLY A 103 -4.13 -14.08 0.49
C GLY A 103 -3.83 -12.84 1.31
N ILE A 104 -3.93 -12.88 2.64
CA ILE A 104 -3.58 -11.74 3.49
C ILE A 104 -2.06 -11.66 3.69
N LEU A 105 -1.50 -10.51 3.33
CA LEU A 105 -0.10 -10.16 3.48
C LEU A 105 0.01 -8.93 4.38
N LYS A 106 0.87 -9.00 5.40
CA LYS A 106 1.10 -7.89 6.34
C LYS A 106 2.50 -7.28 6.14
N ASP A 107 2.57 -5.96 6.18
CA ASP A 107 3.80 -5.17 6.10
C ASP A 107 4.78 -5.60 5.01
N ASN A 108 6.02 -5.99 5.35
CA ASN A 108 7.04 -6.32 4.33
C ASN A 108 6.63 -7.51 3.43
N ALA A 109 5.66 -8.34 3.84
CA ALA A 109 5.13 -9.40 2.98
C ALA A 109 4.32 -8.86 1.78
N ILE A 110 3.75 -7.66 1.88
CA ILE A 110 3.05 -7.00 0.76
C ILE A 110 4.03 -6.79 -0.42
N ALA A 111 5.29 -6.47 -0.12
CA ALA A 111 6.32 -6.23 -1.13
C ALA A 111 6.64 -7.48 -1.96
N LEU A 112 6.38 -8.70 -1.46
CA LEU A 112 6.58 -9.93 -2.25
C LEU A 112 5.69 -9.98 -3.49
N VAL A 113 4.51 -9.35 -3.42
CA VAL A 113 3.57 -9.25 -4.55
C VAL A 113 3.68 -7.90 -5.24
N SER A 114 3.77 -6.79 -4.49
CA SER A 114 3.67 -5.45 -5.09
C SER A 114 4.78 -5.13 -6.09
N VAL A 115 5.97 -5.72 -5.94
CA VAL A 115 7.09 -5.57 -6.90
C VAL A 115 6.82 -6.24 -8.25
N ARG A 116 5.77 -7.06 -8.35
CA ARG A 116 5.32 -7.70 -9.60
C ARG A 116 4.30 -6.86 -10.37
N ILE A 117 3.80 -5.79 -9.76
CA ILE A 117 2.85 -4.87 -10.41
C ILE A 117 3.61 -4.05 -11.45
N PRO A 118 3.17 -4.01 -12.72
CA PRO A 118 3.77 -3.19 -13.75
C PRO A 118 3.78 -1.71 -13.35
N GLU A 119 4.85 -1.02 -13.72
CA GLU A 119 4.95 0.40 -13.45
C GLU A 119 3.93 1.20 -14.26
N ASN A 120 3.39 2.27 -13.65
CA ASN A 120 2.57 3.21 -14.39
C ASN A 120 3.43 3.97 -15.42
N THR A 121 2.91 4.12 -16.64
CA THR A 121 3.51 5.00 -17.64
C THR A 121 3.52 6.46 -17.17
N VAL A 122 4.35 7.30 -17.79
CA VAL A 122 4.43 8.74 -17.47
C VAL A 122 3.06 9.40 -17.62
N GLU A 123 2.33 9.08 -18.69
CA GLU A 123 1.00 9.61 -18.97
C GLU A 123 0.01 9.24 -17.87
N LYS A 124 0.06 7.98 -17.41
CA LYS A 124 -0.80 7.51 -16.31
C LYS A 124 -0.46 8.20 -15.00
N ARG A 125 0.84 8.41 -14.69
CA ARG A 125 1.28 9.16 -13.50
C ARG A 125 0.82 10.62 -13.53
N ASN A 126 0.95 11.29 -14.68
CA ASN A 126 0.47 12.66 -14.85
C ASN A 126 -1.05 12.76 -14.68
N ARG A 127 -1.81 11.79 -15.22
CA ARG A 127 -3.26 11.72 -15.03
C ARG A 127 -3.65 11.51 -13.56
N ILE A 128 -2.93 10.65 -12.84
CA ILE A 128 -3.14 10.43 -11.40
C ILE A 128 -2.89 11.72 -10.62
N LEU A 129 -1.76 12.40 -10.86
CA LEU A 129 -1.43 13.68 -10.21
C LEU A 129 -2.52 14.73 -10.46
N ASN A 130 -2.93 14.94 -11.71
CA ASN A 130 -4.00 15.89 -12.04
C ASN A 130 -5.33 15.55 -11.36
N THR A 131 -5.68 14.26 -11.29
CA THR A 131 -6.89 13.80 -10.60
C THR A 131 -6.83 14.11 -9.10
N ALA A 132 -5.68 13.85 -8.47
CA ALA A 132 -5.46 14.15 -7.05
C ALA A 132 -5.54 15.65 -6.76
N MET A 133 -4.90 16.49 -7.59
CA MET A 133 -4.95 17.95 -7.44
C MET A 133 -6.36 18.51 -7.61
N LYS A 134 -7.13 18.03 -8.60
CA LYS A 134 -8.54 18.40 -8.76
C LYS A 134 -9.39 17.99 -7.56
N HIS A 135 -9.16 16.80 -7.03
CA HIS A 135 -9.87 16.34 -5.85
C HIS A 135 -9.53 17.20 -4.62
N ALA A 136 -8.24 17.45 -4.36
CA ALA A 136 -7.81 18.33 -3.26
C ALA A 136 -8.48 19.72 -3.35
N ALA A 137 -8.48 20.34 -4.53
CA ALA A 137 -9.14 21.62 -4.76
C ALA A 137 -10.66 21.56 -4.50
N SER A 138 -11.33 20.47 -4.91
CA SER A 138 -12.77 20.30 -4.70
C SER A 138 -13.20 20.25 -3.23
N VAL A 139 -12.27 19.95 -2.32
CA VAL A 139 -12.49 19.92 -0.86
C VAL A 139 -11.74 21.02 -0.13
N GLY A 140 -11.22 22.03 -0.83
CA GLY A 140 -10.51 23.18 -0.25
C GLY A 140 -9.10 22.90 0.28
N ILE A 141 -8.52 21.73 -0.03
CA ILE A 141 -7.13 21.41 0.33
C ILE A 141 -6.20 22.11 -0.66
N THR A 142 -5.37 23.01 -0.14
CA THR A 142 -4.43 23.82 -0.93
C THR A 142 -2.96 23.48 -0.69
N GLN A 143 -2.67 22.63 0.30
CA GLN A 143 -1.33 22.14 0.58
C GLN A 143 -1.36 20.75 1.22
N ILE A 144 -0.38 19.91 0.88
CA ILE A 144 -0.16 18.59 1.48
C ILE A 144 1.30 18.38 1.86
N HIS A 145 1.52 17.50 2.83
CA HIS A 145 2.81 16.87 3.08
C HIS A 145 2.70 15.44 2.59
N ASP A 146 3.43 15.10 1.52
CA ASP A 146 3.27 13.83 0.85
C ASP A 146 4.41 12.87 1.16
N MET A 147 4.07 11.71 1.70
CA MET A 147 5.00 10.62 1.99
C MET A 147 5.16 9.79 0.73
N CYS A 148 6.16 10.12 -0.09
CA CYS A 148 6.14 9.77 -1.50
C CYS A 148 7.27 8.79 -1.88
N SER A 149 7.14 8.16 -3.05
CA SER A 149 8.29 7.51 -3.69
C SER A 149 9.19 8.53 -4.39
N TRP A 150 10.40 8.10 -4.76
CA TRP A 150 11.27 8.96 -5.58
C TRP A 150 10.68 9.27 -6.96
N LYS A 151 9.88 8.33 -7.50
CA LYS A 151 9.19 8.53 -8.78
C LYS A 151 8.09 9.57 -8.64
N ASP A 152 7.41 9.63 -7.49
CA ASP A 152 6.38 10.65 -7.23
C ASP A 152 7.01 12.04 -7.19
N LEU A 153 8.12 12.19 -6.46
CA LEU A 153 8.90 13.43 -6.48
C LEU A 153 9.33 13.84 -7.90
N ASN A 154 9.83 12.90 -8.70
CA ASN A 154 10.17 13.20 -10.10
C ASN A 154 8.96 13.64 -10.92
N THR A 155 7.81 12.96 -10.78
CA THR A 155 6.56 13.36 -11.45
C THR A 155 6.14 14.78 -11.03
N TYR A 156 6.28 15.15 -9.76
CA TYR A 156 6.01 16.52 -9.32
C TYR A 156 6.97 17.53 -9.94
N ARG A 157 8.27 17.22 -9.99
CA ARG A 157 9.30 18.08 -10.58
C ARG A 157 9.09 18.31 -12.08
N GLU A 158 8.73 17.26 -12.81
CA GLU A 158 8.40 17.32 -14.25
C GLU A 158 7.15 18.16 -14.52
N ASN A 159 6.20 18.18 -13.58
CA ASN A 159 4.94 18.93 -13.68
C ASN A 159 4.94 20.24 -12.88
N LYS A 160 6.10 20.76 -12.44
CA LYS A 160 6.17 21.90 -11.51
C LYS A 160 5.36 23.13 -11.94
N ASN A 161 5.27 23.39 -13.25
CA ASN A 161 4.55 24.52 -13.82
C ASN A 161 3.03 24.32 -13.93
N SER A 162 2.53 23.10 -13.71
CA SER A 162 1.11 22.74 -13.77
C SER A 162 0.53 22.36 -12.40
N LEU A 163 1.32 22.47 -11.33
CA LEU A 163 0.86 22.21 -9.97
C LEU A 163 -0.16 23.27 -9.53
N THR A 164 -1.35 22.83 -9.14
CA THR A 164 -2.35 23.67 -8.47
C THR A 164 -2.41 23.43 -6.97
N LEU A 165 -1.65 22.44 -6.48
CA LEU A 165 -1.54 22.03 -5.08
C LEU A 165 -0.10 22.28 -4.60
N ARG A 166 0.07 22.85 -3.41
CA ARG A 166 1.39 22.96 -2.78
C ARG A 166 1.77 21.60 -2.17
N ILE A 167 2.94 21.07 -2.55
CA ILE A 167 3.40 19.75 -2.15
C ILE A 167 4.72 19.88 -1.38
N PHE A 168 4.71 19.46 -0.12
CA PHE A 168 5.93 19.20 0.65
C PHE A 168 6.25 17.70 0.57
N ALA A 169 7.14 17.33 -0.34
CA ALA A 169 7.46 15.95 -0.64
C ALA A 169 8.51 15.37 0.33
N LEU A 170 8.19 14.20 0.88
CA LEU A 170 8.97 13.47 1.88
C LEU A 170 9.27 12.06 1.34
N PRO A 171 10.30 11.90 0.48
CA PRO A 171 10.65 10.60 -0.08
C PRO A 171 11.13 9.60 0.98
N TRP A 172 11.05 8.31 0.66
CA TRP A 172 11.54 7.23 1.52
C TRP A 172 12.99 7.44 2.01
N TYR A 173 13.22 7.18 3.30
CA TYR A 173 14.51 7.39 3.97
C TYR A 173 15.67 6.62 3.31
N THR A 174 15.39 5.50 2.66
CA THR A 174 16.38 4.67 1.95
C THR A 174 17.13 5.41 0.84
N ASN A 175 16.63 6.57 0.40
CA ASN A 175 17.27 7.42 -0.61
C ASN A 175 17.85 8.73 -0.03
N TRP A 176 18.10 8.83 1.28
CA TRP A 176 18.52 10.07 1.94
C TRP A 176 19.78 10.71 1.31
N LYS A 177 20.78 9.91 0.88
CA LYS A 177 21.98 10.43 0.20
C LYS A 177 21.64 11.13 -1.11
N ARG A 178 20.69 10.56 -1.87
CA ARG A 178 20.19 11.13 -3.12
C ARG A 178 19.45 12.44 -2.88
N LEU A 179 18.71 12.54 -1.77
CA LEU A 179 18.05 13.79 -1.39
C LEU A 179 19.07 14.89 -1.06
N ILE A 180 20.14 14.58 -0.33
CA ILE A 180 21.22 15.55 -0.06
C ILE A 180 21.83 16.06 -1.36
N GLN A 181 22.10 15.15 -2.30
CA GLN A 181 22.63 15.53 -3.61
C GLN A 181 21.65 16.43 -4.36
N LEU A 182 20.38 16.04 -4.45
CA LEU A 182 19.34 16.85 -5.09
C LEU A 182 19.24 18.26 -4.49
N VAL A 183 19.32 18.39 -3.16
CA VAL A 183 19.28 19.69 -2.49
C VAL A 183 20.50 20.55 -2.82
N ARG A 184 21.68 19.94 -2.98
CA ARG A 184 22.89 20.67 -3.39
C ARG A 184 22.83 21.16 -4.84
N GLU A 185 22.24 20.36 -5.72
CA GLU A 185 22.15 20.64 -7.16
C GLU A 185 21.01 21.61 -7.48
N ASP A 186 19.82 21.38 -6.93
CA ASP A 186 18.57 22.04 -7.33
C ASP A 186 17.96 22.90 -6.21
N GLY A 187 18.58 22.96 -5.04
CA GLY A 187 18.02 23.61 -3.86
C GLY A 187 16.84 22.84 -3.25
N TYR A 188 16.04 23.54 -2.46
CA TYR A 188 14.92 22.95 -1.69
C TYR A 188 13.57 22.95 -2.45
N GLY A 189 13.56 23.36 -3.71
CA GLY A 189 12.36 23.63 -4.50
C GLY A 189 11.85 25.07 -4.35
N ASP A 190 10.55 25.28 -4.52
CA ASP A 190 9.91 26.60 -4.58
C ASP A 190 8.64 26.70 -3.69
N ASN A 191 7.70 27.58 -4.04
CA ASN A 191 6.47 27.80 -3.26
C ASN A 191 5.37 26.76 -3.54
N TYR A 192 5.47 26.01 -4.63
CA TYR A 192 4.53 24.97 -5.02
C TYR A 192 5.06 23.56 -4.76
N LEU A 193 6.37 23.34 -4.89
CA LEU A 193 6.97 22.05 -4.63
C LEU A 193 8.23 22.20 -3.79
N ARG A 194 8.26 21.54 -2.62
CA ARG A 194 9.43 21.49 -1.73
C ARG A 194 9.84 20.06 -1.44
N TRP A 195 11.15 19.80 -1.30
CA TRP A 195 11.70 18.51 -0.88
C TRP A 195 12.81 18.72 0.17
N SER A 196 12.45 18.66 1.45
CA SER A 196 13.41 18.91 2.53
C SER A 196 13.24 18.01 3.75
N GLY A 197 12.80 16.78 3.53
CA GLY A 197 12.74 15.77 4.58
C GLY A 197 12.61 14.37 4.01
N ILE A 198 12.54 13.38 4.91
CA ILE A 198 12.45 11.97 4.56
C ILE A 198 11.34 11.29 5.36
N LYS A 199 10.75 10.24 4.81
CA LYS A 199 9.81 9.36 5.49
C LYS A 199 10.47 8.05 5.89
N ALA A 200 10.42 7.72 7.18
CA ALA A 200 10.70 6.40 7.72
C ALA A 200 9.45 5.82 8.41
N MET A 201 9.44 4.50 8.57
CA MET A 201 8.41 3.74 9.30
C MET A 201 9.10 2.71 10.17
N VAL A 202 8.91 2.80 11.49
CA VAL A 202 9.52 1.90 12.47
C VAL A 202 8.79 0.55 12.50
N ASP A 203 7.47 0.61 12.50
CA ASP A 203 6.55 -0.49 12.71
C ASP A 203 5.31 -0.34 11.80
N GLY A 204 4.22 -1.03 12.15
CA GLY A 204 2.97 -1.03 11.40
C GLY A 204 1.83 -0.22 12.03
N SER A 205 0.61 -0.77 11.99
CA SER A 205 -0.60 -0.14 12.53
C SER A 205 -1.33 -1.01 13.54
N LEU A 206 -2.19 -0.38 14.35
CA LEU A 206 -3.05 -1.10 15.30
C LEU A 206 -4.05 -2.03 14.59
N GLY A 207 -4.74 -1.55 13.55
CA GLY A 207 -5.78 -2.33 12.87
C GLY A 207 -5.24 -3.57 12.12
N SER A 208 -3.97 -3.56 11.70
CA SER A 208 -3.32 -4.74 11.15
C SER A 208 -2.65 -5.63 12.20
N ARG A 209 -2.63 -5.18 13.46
CA ARG A 209 -1.89 -5.74 14.61
C ARG A 209 -0.40 -5.85 14.32
N THR A 210 0.15 -4.79 13.75
CA THR A 210 1.57 -4.70 13.37
C THR A 210 2.29 -3.47 13.91
N ALA A 211 1.59 -2.52 14.55
CA ALA A 211 2.24 -1.55 15.41
C ALA A 211 2.93 -2.27 16.58
N TRP A 212 4.15 -1.86 16.91
CA TRP A 212 5.02 -2.56 17.84
C TRP A 212 4.76 -2.09 19.28
N MET A 213 4.19 -3.00 20.08
CA MET A 213 3.69 -2.75 21.43
C MET A 213 4.63 -3.34 22.47
N TYR A 214 4.63 -2.78 23.69
CA TYR A 214 5.37 -3.33 24.83
C TYR A 214 4.82 -4.69 25.27
N ASP A 215 3.49 -4.78 25.41
CA ASP A 215 2.75 -5.98 25.76
C ASP A 215 1.97 -6.51 24.54
N PRO A 216 1.56 -7.80 24.53
CA PRO A 216 0.68 -8.31 23.47
C PRO A 216 -0.62 -7.51 23.32
N TYR A 217 -1.20 -7.56 22.12
CA TYR A 217 -2.48 -6.90 21.86
C TYR A 217 -3.58 -7.48 22.76
N LEU A 218 -4.46 -6.61 23.28
CA LEU A 218 -5.57 -7.01 24.16
C LEU A 218 -6.55 -7.98 23.48
N ASP A 219 -6.70 -7.86 22.17
CA ASP A 219 -7.59 -8.66 21.34
C ASP A 219 -6.85 -9.75 20.54
N ASP A 220 -5.52 -9.86 20.69
CA ASP A 220 -4.68 -10.91 20.11
C ASP A 220 -3.40 -11.09 20.94
N ASN A 221 -3.45 -12.00 21.92
CA ASN A 221 -2.33 -12.26 22.82
C ASN A 221 -1.16 -13.02 22.15
N THR A 222 -1.25 -13.34 20.85
CA THR A 222 -0.21 -14.06 20.11
C THR A 222 0.81 -13.13 19.45
N THR A 223 0.56 -11.82 19.46
CA THR A 223 1.42 -10.82 18.80
C THR A 223 1.56 -9.56 19.65
N SER A 224 2.75 -8.94 19.58
CA SER A 224 3.01 -7.57 20.04
C SER A 224 3.38 -6.66 18.86
N GLY A 225 3.05 -7.04 17.62
CA GLY A 225 3.33 -6.28 16.41
C GLY A 225 4.62 -6.67 15.69
N LEU A 226 5.03 -5.84 14.73
CA LEU A 226 6.17 -6.11 13.85
C LEU A 226 7.12 -4.90 13.80
N VAL A 227 8.42 -5.15 13.92
CA VAL A 227 9.45 -4.16 13.61
C VAL A 227 9.79 -4.25 12.12
N ARG A 228 9.70 -3.12 11.41
CA ARG A 228 9.94 -3.05 9.96
C ARG A 228 11.34 -2.60 9.57
N ILE A 229 11.95 -1.71 10.34
CA ILE A 229 13.31 -1.21 10.02
C ILE A 229 14.32 -2.30 10.40
N THR A 230 15.07 -2.77 9.41
CA THR A 230 16.24 -3.64 9.65
C THR A 230 17.27 -2.92 10.50
N ASP A 231 17.50 -1.65 10.18
CA ASP A 231 18.53 -0.79 10.74
C ASP A 231 18.25 -0.40 12.19
N THR A 232 17.04 -0.53 12.75
CA THR A 232 16.82 -0.37 14.21
C THR A 232 17.48 -1.48 15.04
N ILE A 233 17.93 -2.56 14.39
CA ILE A 233 18.79 -3.59 15.01
C ILE A 233 20.29 -3.23 14.86
N ASP A 234 20.65 -2.47 13.82
CA ASP A 234 22.02 -2.11 13.45
C ASP A 234 22.40 -0.64 13.80
N PHE A 235 21.49 0.16 14.36
CA PHE A 235 21.70 1.56 14.81
C PHE A 235 22.21 1.68 16.25
N LYS A 236 22.77 0.60 16.82
CA LYS A 236 23.54 0.65 18.06
C LYS A 236 25.00 0.96 17.78
#